data_AF-A0A518CZN8-F1
#
_entry.id   AF-A0A518CZN8-F1
#
_cell.length_a   1.000
_cell.length_b   1.000
_cell.length_c   1.000
_cell.angle_alpha   90.00
_cell.angle_beta   90.00
_cell.angle_gamma   90.00
#
_symmetry.space_group_name_H-M   'P 1'
#
loop_
_entity.id
_entity.type
_entity.pdbx_description
1 polymer ?
#
loop_
_entity_poly.entity_id
_entity_poly.type
_entity_poly.pdbx_seq_one_letter_code
_entity_poly.pdbx_strand_id
1 'polypeptide(L)'
;MQHSDEQPTRDQLLAMAFADGELEGEERRAFELRLISEPELAGEVRDVRALAILARQVAPPEPQDAEWDRLERDLLQRLLKRGGFTLFSVAALISLVLIVLAAFEVTTFREVLLPTCTLCWIVGALALLVATLRWRSRTLPHDPYVDVTR
;
A
#
# COMPACT_ATOMS: atom_id res chain seq x y z
N MET A 1 -12.11 -36.99 8.47
CA MET A 1 -11.46 -37.01 7.14
C MET A 1 -9.97 -36.89 7.39
N GLN A 2 -9.23 -37.98 7.24
CA GLN A 2 -7.76 -37.97 7.30
C GLN A 2 -7.27 -37.27 6.04
N HIS A 3 -6.73 -36.06 6.13
CA HIS A 3 -5.89 -35.51 5.07
C HIS A 3 -4.54 -36.22 5.20
N SER A 4 -4.26 -37.11 4.26
CA SER A 4 -2.93 -37.67 4.09
C SER A 4 -1.99 -36.49 3.77
N ASP A 5 -0.85 -36.40 4.46
CA ASP A 5 0.29 -35.54 4.09
C ASP A 5 0.96 -36.04 2.79
N GLU A 6 0.15 -36.37 1.78
CA GLU A 6 0.63 -36.86 0.50
C GLU A 6 1.17 -35.67 -0.29
N GLN A 7 2.45 -35.74 -0.65
CA GLN A 7 3.08 -34.69 -1.41
C GLN A 7 2.38 -34.55 -2.77
N PRO A 8 2.06 -33.32 -3.20
CA PRO A 8 1.40 -33.11 -4.47
C PRO A 8 2.25 -33.68 -5.60
N THR A 9 1.60 -34.34 -6.55
CA THR A 9 2.29 -34.89 -7.72
C THR A 9 2.83 -33.75 -8.59
N ARG A 10 3.78 -34.06 -9.45
CA ARG A 10 4.32 -33.08 -10.40
C ARG A 10 3.23 -32.45 -11.28
N ASP A 11 2.26 -33.25 -11.69
CA ASP A 11 1.16 -32.77 -12.54
C ASP A 11 0.21 -31.86 -11.77
N GLN A 12 -0.05 -32.15 -10.49
CA GLN A 12 -0.81 -31.26 -9.61
C GLN A 12 -0.09 -29.92 -9.41
N LEU A 13 1.23 -29.92 -9.22
CA LEU A 13 2.03 -28.70 -9.11
C LEU A 13 1.98 -27.87 -10.41
N LEU A 14 2.08 -28.53 -11.57
CA LEU A 14 1.97 -27.85 -12.87
C LEU A 14 0.54 -27.32 -13.11
N ALA A 15 -0.49 -28.05 -12.68
CA ALA A 15 -1.87 -27.60 -12.75
C ALA A 15 -2.10 -26.35 -11.88
N MET A 16 -1.50 -26.29 -10.68
CA MET A 16 -1.51 -25.11 -9.82
C MET A 16 -0.81 -23.93 -10.47
N ALA A 17 0.44 -24.10 -10.92
CA ALA A 17 1.20 -23.04 -11.59
C ALA A 17 0.49 -22.54 -12.87
N PHE A 18 -0.15 -23.43 -13.63
CA PHE A 18 -0.93 -23.05 -14.80
C PHE A 18 -2.22 -22.29 -14.44
N ALA A 19 -2.89 -22.68 -13.36
CA ALA A 19 -4.09 -22.01 -12.87
C ALA A 19 -3.79 -20.60 -12.36
N ASP A 20 -2.65 -20.40 -11.69
CA ASP A 20 -2.17 -19.11 -11.19
C ASP A 20 -1.51 -18.24 -12.28
N GLY A 21 -1.25 -18.82 -13.45
CA GLY A 21 -0.66 -18.12 -14.60
C GLY A 21 0.85 -17.96 -14.52
N GLU A 22 1.51 -18.74 -13.67
CA GLU A 22 2.97 -18.74 -13.46
C GLU A 22 3.74 -19.49 -14.55
N LEU A 23 3.07 -20.36 -15.33
CA LEU A 23 3.70 -21.01 -16.48
C LEU A 23 3.86 -20.02 -17.64
N GLU A 24 5.09 -19.92 -18.15
CA GLU A 24 5.46 -19.01 -19.24
C GLU A 24 6.03 -19.75 -20.46
N GLY A 25 6.00 -19.07 -21.61
CA GLY A 25 6.73 -19.50 -22.82
C GLY A 25 6.43 -20.92 -23.30
N GLU A 26 7.49 -21.72 -23.41
CA GLU A 26 7.44 -23.10 -23.92
C GLU A 26 6.75 -24.06 -22.95
N GLU A 27 6.96 -23.88 -21.65
CA GLU A 27 6.39 -24.72 -20.61
C GLU A 27 4.86 -24.64 -20.61
N ARG A 28 4.32 -23.42 -20.73
CA ARG A 28 2.88 -23.20 -20.86
C ARG A 28 2.31 -23.89 -22.11
N ARG A 29 2.97 -23.76 -23.26
CA ARG A 29 2.50 -24.37 -24.52
C ARG A 29 2.51 -25.90 -24.44
N ALA A 30 3.56 -26.47 -23.84
CA ALA A 30 3.65 -27.91 -23.63
C ALA A 30 2.52 -28.41 -22.72
N PHE A 31 2.21 -27.66 -21.66
CA PHE A 31 1.11 -27.97 -20.75
C PHE A 31 -0.27 -27.83 -21.42
N GLU A 32 -0.48 -26.80 -22.23
CA GLU A 32 -1.70 -26.61 -23.02
C GLU A 32 -1.95 -27.76 -24.02
N LEU A 33 -0.90 -28.29 -24.64
CA LEU A 33 -1.01 -29.46 -25.51
C LEU A 33 -1.42 -30.71 -24.72
N ARG A 34 -0.85 -30.93 -23.52
CA ARG A 34 -1.24 -32.04 -22.64
C ARG A 34 -2.71 -31.93 -22.21
N LEU A 35 -3.21 -30.74 -21.92
CA LEU A 35 -4.60 -30.51 -21.54
C LEU A 35 -5.60 -30.95 -22.64
N ILE A 36 -5.20 -30.91 -23.91
CA ILE A 36 -6.04 -31.38 -25.02
C ILE A 36 -6.15 -32.91 -25.03
N SER A 37 -5.06 -33.61 -24.71
CA SER A 37 -4.98 -35.08 -24.76
C SER A 37 -5.33 -35.78 -23.44
N GLU A 38 -5.22 -35.09 -22.30
CA GLU A 38 -5.33 -35.65 -20.95
C GLU A 38 -6.54 -35.02 -20.22
N PRO A 39 -7.76 -35.62 -20.33
CA PRO A 39 -8.97 -35.05 -19.73
C PRO A 39 -8.95 -35.02 -18.19
N GLU A 40 -8.19 -35.93 -17.55
CA GLU A 40 -7.99 -35.94 -16.10
C GLU A 40 -7.23 -34.69 -15.64
N LEU A 41 -6.15 -34.32 -16.33
CA LEU A 41 -5.37 -33.11 -16.07
C LEU A 41 -6.20 -31.83 -16.26
N ALA A 42 -7.08 -31.82 -17.27
CA ALA A 42 -8.03 -30.73 -17.47
C ALA A 42 -9.04 -30.61 -16.31
N GLY A 43 -9.45 -31.75 -15.73
CA GLY A 43 -10.24 -31.81 -14.51
C GLY A 43 -9.51 -31.18 -13.33
N GLU A 44 -8.24 -31.53 -13.10
CA GLU A 44 -7.42 -30.98 -12.01
C GLU A 44 -7.30 -29.45 -12.10
N VAL A 45 -6.96 -28.91 -13.29
CA VAL A 45 -6.87 -27.45 -13.50
C VAL A 45 -8.19 -26.76 -13.20
N ARG A 46 -9.31 -27.35 -13.62
CA ARG A 46 -10.65 -26.79 -13.36
C ARG A 46 -10.92 -26.77 -11.86
N ASP A 47 -10.60 -27.83 -11.15
CA ASP A 47 -10.87 -27.96 -9.72
C ASP A 47 -9.99 -26.99 -8.91
N VAL A 48 -8.72 -26.82 -9.28
CA VAL A 48 -7.82 -25.79 -8.72
C VAL A 48 -8.37 -24.39 -8.96
N ARG A 49 -8.81 -24.08 -10.19
CA ARG A 49 -9.41 -22.77 -10.50
C ARG A 49 -10.69 -22.52 -9.72
N ALA A 50 -11.54 -23.52 -9.56
CA ALA A 50 -12.75 -23.43 -8.76
C ALA A 50 -12.42 -23.14 -7.29
N LEU A 51 -11.41 -23.83 -6.74
CA LEU A 51 -10.92 -23.57 -5.40
C LEU A 51 -10.37 -22.14 -5.26
N ALA A 52 -9.58 -21.66 -6.22
CA ALA A 52 -9.04 -20.30 -6.21
C ALA A 52 -10.15 -19.23 -6.25
N ILE A 53 -11.21 -19.46 -7.04
CA ILE A 53 -12.37 -18.57 -7.08
C ILE A 53 -13.08 -18.55 -5.73
N LEU A 54 -13.35 -19.72 -5.13
CA LEU A 54 -13.98 -19.83 -3.82
C LEU A 54 -13.13 -19.17 -2.73
N ALA A 55 -11.83 -19.40 -2.73
CA ALA A 55 -10.89 -18.78 -1.80
C ALA A 55 -10.95 -17.26 -1.88
N ARG A 56 -10.96 -16.69 -3.10
CA ARG A 56 -11.09 -15.22 -3.29
C ARG A 56 -12.44 -14.67 -2.82
N GLN A 57 -13.52 -15.44 -2.91
CA GLN A 57 -14.85 -15.02 -2.45
C GLN A 57 -15.00 -15.04 -0.92
N VAL A 58 -14.29 -15.94 -0.26
CA VAL A 58 -14.37 -16.14 1.20
C VAL A 58 -13.23 -15.43 1.93
N ALA A 59 -12.16 -15.05 1.22
CA ALA A 59 -11.03 -14.33 1.80
C ALA A 59 -11.52 -13.07 2.51
N PRO A 60 -11.30 -12.95 3.83
CA PRO A 60 -11.58 -11.72 4.53
C PRO A 60 -10.70 -10.60 3.95
N PRO A 61 -11.17 -9.34 3.98
CA PRO A 61 -10.33 -8.21 3.60
C PRO A 61 -9.07 -8.23 4.45
N GLU A 62 -7.94 -7.88 3.83
CA GLU A 62 -6.67 -7.87 4.54
C GLU A 62 -6.75 -6.90 5.73
N PRO A 63 -6.23 -7.26 6.92
CA PRO A 63 -6.30 -6.41 8.10
C PRO A 63 -5.73 -5.01 7.86
N GLN A 64 -4.70 -4.93 7.00
CA GLN A 64 -4.05 -3.69 6.61
C GLN A 64 -4.99 -2.77 5.83
N ASP A 65 -5.74 -3.31 4.86
CA ASP A 65 -6.70 -2.55 4.06
C ASP A 65 -7.82 -1.99 4.94
N ALA A 66 -8.33 -2.78 5.87
CA ALA A 66 -9.36 -2.34 6.81
C ALA A 66 -8.89 -1.18 7.71
N GLU A 67 -7.62 -1.20 8.15
CA GLU A 67 -7.03 -0.10 8.92
C GLU A 67 -6.76 1.14 8.06
N TRP A 68 -6.38 0.96 6.79
CA TRP A 68 -6.21 2.07 5.85
C TRP A 68 -7.53 2.80 5.61
N ASP A 69 -8.62 2.07 5.37
CA ASP A 69 -9.97 2.63 5.24
C ASP A 69 -10.41 3.40 6.50
N ARG A 70 -10.07 2.89 7.69
CA ARG A 70 -10.36 3.58 8.97
C ARG A 70 -9.57 4.88 9.08
N LEU A 71 -8.29 4.87 8.75
CA LEU A 71 -7.44 6.06 8.75
C LEU A 71 -7.86 7.09 7.70
N GLU A 72 -8.35 6.63 6.55
CA GLU A 72 -8.86 7.51 5.52
C GLU A 72 -10.12 8.22 6.00
N ARG A 73 -11.01 7.56 6.77
CA ARG A 73 -12.24 8.17 7.32
C ARG A 73 -12.02 9.02 8.57
N ASP A 74 -10.86 8.92 9.22
CA ASP A 74 -10.55 9.63 10.45
C ASP A 74 -10.40 11.15 10.24
N LEU A 75 -11.30 11.91 10.87
CA LEU A 75 -11.33 13.37 10.80
C LEU A 75 -10.04 14.00 11.30
N LEU A 76 -9.46 13.48 12.39
CA LEU A 76 -8.23 14.04 12.96
C LEU A 76 -7.06 13.85 11.98
N GLN A 77 -6.95 12.67 11.37
CA GLN A 77 -5.92 12.38 10.37
C GLN A 77 -6.06 13.28 9.14
N ARG A 78 -7.30 13.49 8.67
CA ARG A 78 -7.59 14.42 7.56
C ARG A 78 -7.21 15.86 7.91
N LEU A 79 -7.54 16.32 9.11
CA LEU A 79 -7.22 17.67 9.59
C LEU A 79 -5.71 17.86 9.75
N LEU A 80 -4.99 16.90 10.33
CA LEU A 80 -3.53 16.96 10.45
C LEU A 80 -2.85 16.98 9.08
N LYS A 81 -3.25 16.12 8.14
CA LYS A 81 -2.68 16.09 6.79
C LYS A 81 -2.99 17.36 6.00
N ARG A 82 -4.28 17.72 5.89
CA ARG A 82 -4.72 18.88 5.09
C ARG A 82 -4.31 20.19 5.75
N GLY A 83 -4.53 20.33 7.06
CA GLY A 83 -4.13 21.50 7.84
C GLY A 83 -2.62 21.68 7.89
N GLY A 84 -1.87 20.60 8.14
CA GLY A 84 -0.40 20.63 8.12
C GLY A 84 0.15 21.03 6.75
N PHE A 85 -0.37 20.45 5.67
CA PHE A 85 0.07 20.77 4.31
C PHE A 85 -0.29 22.21 3.91
N THR A 86 -1.53 22.64 4.14
CA THR A 86 -1.97 24.02 3.83
C THR A 86 -1.16 25.05 4.61
N LEU A 87 -0.97 24.85 5.92
CA LEU A 87 -0.20 25.75 6.75
C LEU A 87 1.27 25.83 6.29
N PHE A 88 1.88 24.68 6.00
CA PHE A 88 3.25 24.59 5.53
C PHE A 88 3.43 25.28 4.15
N SER A 89 2.55 24.98 3.18
CA SER A 89 2.61 25.55 1.83
C SER A 89 2.35 27.06 1.81
N VAL A 90 1.36 27.55 2.58
CA VAL A 90 1.07 28.99 2.67
C VAL A 90 2.25 29.72 3.29
N ALA A 91 2.79 29.20 4.39
CA ALA A 91 3.95 29.81 5.03
C ALA A 91 5.20 29.76 4.13
N ALA A 92 5.38 28.71 3.34
CA ALA A 92 6.44 28.63 2.33
C ALA A 92 6.30 29.70 1.25
N LEU A 93 5.08 29.90 0.73
CA LEU A 93 4.80 30.91 -0.28
C LEU A 93 5.04 32.33 0.26
N ILE A 94 4.56 32.63 1.47
CA ILE A 94 4.77 33.94 2.09
C ILE A 94 6.27 34.18 2.35
N SER A 95 6.99 33.18 2.89
CA SER A 95 8.44 33.28 3.08
C SER A 95 9.17 33.56 1.77
N LEU A 96 8.77 32.92 0.66
CA LEU A 96 9.34 33.17 -0.66
C LEU A 96 9.13 34.61 -1.10
N VAL A 97 7.91 35.14 -0.96
CA VAL A 97 7.60 36.55 -1.27
C VAL A 97 8.43 37.51 -0.42
N LEU A 98 8.59 37.23 0.88
CA LEU A 98 9.42 38.05 1.76
C LEU A 98 10.90 38.02 1.37
N ILE A 99 11.43 36.89 0.91
CA ILE A 99 12.80 36.78 0.40
C ILE A 99 12.97 37.65 -0.84
N VAL A 100 12.00 37.62 -1.77
CA VAL A 100 12.02 38.46 -2.97
C VAL A 100 11.95 39.94 -2.60
N LEU A 101 11.03 40.35 -1.72
CA LEU A 101 10.91 41.74 -1.29
C LEU A 101 12.16 42.24 -0.55
N ALA A 102 12.79 41.39 0.25
CA ALA A 102 14.03 41.71 0.93
C ALA A 102 15.19 41.95 -0.06
N ALA A 103 15.20 41.30 -1.21
CA ALA A 103 16.17 41.55 -2.28
C ALA A 103 16.02 42.96 -2.91
N PHE A 104 14.83 43.56 -2.80
CA PHE A 104 14.54 44.93 -3.23
C PHE A 104 14.60 45.94 -2.06
N GLU A 105 15.19 45.55 -0.92
CA GLU A 105 15.30 46.37 0.31
C GLU A 105 13.94 46.81 0.91
N VAL A 106 12.83 46.17 0.50
CA VAL A 106 11.51 46.43 1.06
C VAL A 106 11.36 45.64 2.36
N THR A 107 11.51 46.31 3.50
CA THR A 107 11.61 45.67 4.82
C THR A 107 10.45 45.93 5.77
N THR A 108 9.38 46.59 5.30
CA THR A 108 8.27 47.14 6.10
C THR A 108 7.60 46.16 7.07
N PHE A 109 7.62 44.85 6.79
CA PHE A 109 6.94 43.83 7.60
C PHE A 109 7.85 42.68 8.06
N ARG A 110 9.17 42.84 7.93
CA ARG A 110 10.15 41.77 8.13
C ARG A 110 10.12 41.21 9.56
N GLU A 111 10.06 42.08 10.56
CA GLU A 111 10.19 41.72 11.98
C GLU A 111 9.02 40.91 12.52
N VAL A 112 7.82 41.08 11.94
CA VAL A 112 6.60 40.36 12.37
C VAL A 112 6.32 39.16 11.49
N LEU A 113 6.49 39.28 10.17
CA LEU A 113 6.10 38.20 9.26
C LEU A 113 7.10 37.03 9.28
N LEU A 114 8.42 37.26 9.39
CA LEU A 114 9.39 36.17 9.47
C LEU A 114 9.18 35.21 10.67
N PRO A 115 9.07 35.69 11.92
CA PRO A 115 8.85 34.80 13.05
C PRO A 115 7.49 34.09 12.95
N THR A 116 6.46 34.76 12.41
CA THR A 116 5.16 34.14 12.19
C THR A 116 5.23 33.03 11.15
N CYS A 117 5.86 33.27 10.00
CA CYS A 117 6.02 32.26 8.95
C CYS A 117 6.87 31.08 9.41
N THR A 118 7.96 31.32 10.15
CA THR A 118 8.78 30.24 10.71
C THR A 118 8.01 29.40 11.73
N LEU A 119 7.19 30.03 12.58
CA LEU A 119 6.30 29.30 13.48
C LEU A 119 5.29 28.44 12.70
N CYS A 120 4.67 29.00 11.66
CA CYS A 120 3.75 28.25 10.80
C CYS A 120 4.44 27.06 10.10
N TRP A 121 5.70 27.20 9.67
CA TRP A 121 6.50 26.10 9.15
C TRP A 121 6.69 24.99 10.18
N ILE A 122 7.10 25.34 11.40
CA ILE A 122 7.35 24.37 12.48
C ILE A 122 6.05 23.65 12.83
N VAL A 123 4.95 24.38 13.02
CA VAL A 123 3.65 23.79 13.37
C VAL A 123 3.12 22.92 12.23
N GLY A 124 3.23 23.37 10.97
CA GLY A 124 2.82 22.59 9.80
C GLY A 124 3.63 21.30 9.65
N ALA A 125 4.96 21.37 9.80
CA ALA A 125 5.84 20.22 9.77
C ALA A 125 5.55 19.24 10.92
N LEU A 126 5.33 19.75 12.13
CA LEU A 126 4.98 18.92 13.29
C LEU A 126 3.64 18.22 13.09
N ALA A 127 2.63 18.91 12.55
CA ALA A 127 1.33 18.31 12.25
C ALA A 127 1.45 17.16 11.23
N LEU A 128 2.28 17.35 10.18
CA LEU A 128 2.56 16.30 9.19
C LEU A 128 3.33 15.13 9.81
N LEU A 129 4.33 15.40 10.65
CA LEU A 129 5.08 14.37 11.37
C LEU A 129 4.17 13.54 12.29
N VAL A 130 3.28 14.20 13.03
CA VAL A 130 2.30 13.50 13.87
C VAL A 130 1.35 12.66 13.01
N ALA A 131 0.90 13.16 11.86
CA ALA A 131 0.07 12.39 10.93
C ALA A 131 0.80 11.14 10.39
N THR A 132 2.10 11.25 10.06
CA THR A 132 2.89 10.12 9.55
C THR A 132 3.20 9.11 10.64
N LEU A 133 3.58 9.55 11.85
CA LEU A 133 3.80 8.68 13.00
C LEU A 133 2.52 7.94 13.39
N ARG A 134 1.38 8.63 13.41
CA ARG A 134 0.08 8.02 13.69
C ARG A 134 -0.29 6.97 12.65
N TRP A 135 -0.07 7.26 11.37
CA TRP A 135 -0.26 6.28 10.29
C TRP A 135 0.64 5.05 10.51
N ARG A 136 1.95 5.25 10.70
CA ARG A 136 2.91 4.15 10.89
C ARG A 136 2.61 3.32 12.14
N SER A 137 2.28 3.95 13.27
CA SER A 137 1.99 3.25 14.53
C SER A 137 0.79 2.29 14.42
N ARG A 138 -0.18 2.61 13.56
CA ARG A 138 -1.40 1.80 13.37
C ARG A 138 -1.22 0.70 12.34
N THR A 139 -0.41 0.93 11.32
CA THR A 139 -0.18 -0.05 10.24
C THR A 139 0.93 -1.05 10.59
N LEU A 140 1.90 -0.67 11.42
CA LEU A 140 3.06 -1.53 11.75
C LEU A 140 2.68 -2.90 12.36
N PRO A 141 1.68 -3.04 13.26
CA PRO A 141 1.28 -4.36 13.76
C PRO A 141 0.67 -5.28 12.70
N HIS A 142 0.28 -4.74 11.54
CA HIS A 142 -0.37 -5.46 10.45
C HIS A 142 0.57 -5.59 9.23
N ASP A 143 1.84 -5.22 9.38
CA ASP A 143 2.84 -5.25 8.31
C ASP A 143 3.45 -6.65 8.22
N PRO A 144 3.17 -7.44 7.16
CA PRO A 144 3.58 -8.85 7.06
C PRO A 144 5.09 -9.04 6.96
N TYR A 145 5.85 -7.97 6.69
CA TYR A 145 7.30 -8.02 6.54
C TYR A 145 8.08 -7.87 7.84
N VAL A 146 7.41 -7.66 8.99
CA VAL A 146 8.07 -7.46 10.28
C VAL A 146 8.62 -8.78 10.86
N ASP A 147 7.96 -9.90 10.57
CA ASP A 147 8.28 -11.21 11.17
C ASP A 147 9.18 -12.12 10.29
N VAL A 148 9.81 -11.57 9.25
CA VAL A 148 10.71 -12.34 8.39
C VAL A 148 12.07 -12.50 9.07
N THR A 149 12.23 -13.59 9.82
CA THR A 149 13.53 -14.04 10.34
C THR A 149 14.39 -14.51 9.17
N ARG A 150 15.60 -13.95 9.01
CA ARG A 150 16.58 -14.35 7.99
C ARG A 150 17.35 -15.61 8.37
#